data_AF-A0A222VQE2-F1
#
_entry.id   AF-A0A222VQE2-F1
#
_cell.length_a   1.000
_cell.length_b   1.000
_cell.length_c   1.000
_cell.angle_alpha   90.00
_cell.angle_beta   90.00
_cell.angle_gamma   90.00
#
_symmetry.space_group_name_H-M   'P 1'
#
loop_
_entity.id
_entity.type
_entity.pdbx_description
1 polymer ?
#
loop_
_entity_poly.entity_id
_entity_poly.type
_entity_poly.pdbx_seq_one_letter_code
_entity_poly.pdbx_strand_id
1 'polypeptide(L)'
;MNQLPQAAFRWWRRDVSSTPTRPVWTPSDRPPELFRPVDPPRWVWVDLRGSLRRDPFAFYDEAPGGMQYRYEAKGLLRGWIPAVDGGPLGVVSYQLLTADLQWRTVVTAFVPQHVIRHDSRHPPG
;
A
#
# COMPACT_ATOMS: atom_id res chain seq x y z
N MET A 1 -1.35 -17.97 23.95
CA MET A 1 -1.29 -18.06 22.48
C MET A 1 -1.53 -16.66 21.93
N ASN A 2 -0.48 -15.89 21.68
CA ASN A 2 -0.62 -14.51 21.18
C ASN A 2 -0.97 -14.58 19.70
N GLN A 3 -2.26 -14.43 19.37
CA GLN A 3 -2.68 -14.07 18.03
C GLN A 3 -2.05 -12.71 17.72
N LEU A 4 -1.04 -12.70 16.85
CA LEU A 4 -0.59 -11.47 16.21
C LEU A 4 -1.83 -10.80 15.61
N PRO A 5 -2.03 -9.47 15.78
CA PRO A 5 -3.12 -8.78 15.13
C PRO A 5 -3.05 -9.11 13.64
N GLN A 6 -4.11 -9.73 13.14
CA GLN A 6 -4.22 -10.24 11.78
C GLN A 6 -3.67 -9.19 10.81
N ALA A 7 -2.48 -9.42 10.27
CA ALA A 7 -1.88 -8.46 9.35
C ALA A 7 -2.89 -8.22 8.22
N ALA A 8 -3.26 -6.96 8.01
CA ALA A 8 -4.28 -6.56 7.02
C ALA A 8 -3.88 -6.88 5.56
N PHE A 9 -2.73 -7.53 5.37
CA PHE A 9 -2.21 -8.03 4.11
C PHE A 9 -1.38 -9.30 4.37
N ARG A 10 -1.46 -10.25 3.44
CA ARG A 10 -0.80 -11.55 3.51
C ARG A 10 0.30 -11.61 2.46
N TRP A 11 1.48 -12.08 2.85
CA TRP A 11 2.55 -12.34 1.93
C TRP A 11 2.34 -13.67 1.23
N TRP A 12 2.79 -13.74 -0.01
CA TRP A 12 2.78 -14.96 -0.82
C TRP A 12 4.20 -15.22 -1.30
N ARG A 13 4.60 -16.48 -1.27
CA ARG A 13 5.93 -16.91 -1.73
C ARG A 13 5.75 -17.89 -2.88
N ARG A 14 6.72 -17.88 -3.80
CA ARG A 14 6.77 -18.86 -4.88
C ARG A 14 6.86 -20.26 -4.27
N ASP A 15 5.94 -21.13 -4.65
CA ASP A 15 5.92 -22.50 -4.17
C ASP A 15 7.09 -23.30 -4.75
N VAL A 16 7.56 -24.32 -4.02
CA VAL A 16 8.65 -25.20 -4.49
C VAL A 16 8.26 -26.00 -5.75
N SER A 17 6.97 -26.24 -5.97
CA SER A 17 6.44 -26.89 -7.18
C SER A 17 6.30 -25.96 -8.39
N SER A 18 6.55 -24.66 -8.21
CA SER A 18 6.36 -23.62 -9.23
C SER A 18 7.38 -23.77 -10.37
N THR A 19 6.89 -23.88 -11.61
CA THR A 19 7.75 -23.90 -12.81
C THR A 19 7.67 -22.56 -13.56
N PRO A 20 8.56 -22.28 -14.54
CA PRO A 20 8.49 -21.05 -15.33
C PRO A 20 7.17 -20.90 -16.11
N THR A 21 6.60 -21.99 -16.59
CA THR A 21 5.35 -22.01 -17.37
C THR A 21 4.09 -22.19 -16.52
N ARG A 22 4.25 -22.58 -15.25
CA ARG A 22 3.17 -22.72 -14.28
C ARG A 22 3.58 -22.11 -12.94
N PRO A 23 3.50 -20.78 -12.80
CA PRO A 23 3.83 -20.13 -11.54
C PRO A 23 2.76 -20.46 -10.49
N VAL A 24 3.18 -21.12 -9.42
CA VAL A 24 2.36 -21.38 -8.23
C VAL A 24 2.86 -20.52 -7.07
N TRP A 25 1.91 -19.94 -6.33
CA TRP A 25 2.13 -19.10 -5.16
C TRP A 25 1.37 -19.67 -3.97
N THR A 26 2.02 -19.71 -2.82
CA THR A 26 1.40 -20.14 -1.56
C THR A 26 1.48 -19.04 -0.52
N PRO A 27 0.50 -18.96 0.39
CA PRO A 27 0.57 -18.06 1.53
C PRO A 27 1.87 -18.26 2.33
N SER A 28 2.48 -17.16 2.74
CA SER A 28 3.66 -17.15 3.60
C SER A 28 3.32 -16.54 4.96
N ASP A 29 3.71 -17.23 6.02
CA ASP A 29 3.61 -16.71 7.39
C ASP A 29 4.74 -15.72 7.73
N ARG A 30 5.75 -15.60 6.85
CA ARG A 30 6.87 -14.67 6.98
C ARG A 30 6.86 -13.64 5.85
N PRO A 31 7.20 -12.37 6.14
CA PRO A 31 7.42 -11.38 5.10
C PRO A 31 8.72 -11.65 4.31
N PRO A 32 8.91 -11.02 3.14
CA PRO A 32 10.19 -11.00 2.43
C PRO A 32 11.33 -10.51 3.34
N GLU A 33 12.54 -11.01 3.12
CA GLU A 33 13.72 -10.70 3.97
C GLU A 33 14.08 -9.21 3.98
N LEU A 34 13.80 -8.49 2.90
CA LEU A 34 14.06 -7.06 2.76
C LEU A 34 12.95 -6.18 3.35
N PHE A 35 11.83 -6.78 3.78
CA PHE A 35 10.79 -6.03 4.48
C PHE A 35 11.29 -5.56 5.84
N ARG A 36 11.01 -4.31 6.18
CA ARG A 36 11.34 -3.67 7.45
C ARG A 36 10.04 -3.19 8.10
N PRO A 37 9.51 -3.89 9.11
CA PRO A 37 8.26 -3.49 9.74
C PRO A 37 8.41 -2.13 10.44
N VAL A 38 7.31 -1.37 10.49
CA VAL A 38 7.15 -0.17 11.33
C VAL A 38 6.18 -0.55 12.44
N ASP A 39 6.70 -0.65 13.66
CA ASP A 39 5.95 -1.07 14.85
C ASP A 39 6.23 -0.10 16.03
N PRO A 40 5.22 0.58 16.60
CA PRO A 40 3.81 0.56 16.18
C PRO A 40 3.63 1.15 14.78
N PRO A 41 2.61 0.69 14.01
CA PRO A 41 2.28 1.30 12.73
C PRO A 41 2.01 2.81 12.87
N ARG A 42 2.50 3.60 11.91
CA ARG A 42 2.48 5.07 11.99
C ARG A 42 1.40 5.66 11.08
N TRP A 43 0.69 6.68 11.56
CA TRP A 43 -0.23 7.44 10.71
C TRP A 43 0.55 8.28 9.69
N VAL A 44 0.11 8.23 8.44
CA VAL A 44 0.66 8.98 7.32
C VAL A 44 -0.46 9.52 6.44
N TRP A 45 -0.15 10.51 5.62
CA TRP A 45 -0.98 10.95 4.51
C TRP A 45 -0.37 10.42 3.21
N VAL A 46 -1.21 9.88 2.33
CA VAL A 46 -0.81 9.34 1.03
C VAL A 46 -1.40 10.21 -0.06
N ASP A 47 -0.57 10.79 -0.91
CA ASP A 47 -1.04 11.40 -2.15
C ASP A 47 -1.54 10.32 -3.11
N LEU A 48 -2.87 10.15 -3.16
CA LEU A 48 -3.51 9.15 -4.02
C LEU A 48 -3.33 9.46 -5.50
N ARG A 49 -3.18 10.74 -5.87
CA ARG A 49 -2.96 11.11 -7.26
C ARG A 49 -1.58 10.66 -7.71
N GLY A 50 -0.54 10.92 -6.91
CA GLY A 50 0.80 10.40 -7.15
C GLY A 50 0.88 8.88 -7.13
N SER A 51 0.03 8.22 -6.32
CA SER A 51 0.07 6.76 -6.14
C SER A 51 -0.73 5.97 -7.18
N LEU A 52 -1.87 6.50 -7.64
CA LEU A 52 -2.83 5.77 -8.49
C LEU A 52 -2.91 6.27 -9.92
N ARG A 53 -2.47 7.51 -10.19
CA ARG A 53 -2.62 8.08 -11.52
C ARG A 53 -1.59 7.45 -12.48
N ARG A 54 -2.11 6.71 -13.46
CA ARG A 54 -1.32 6.05 -14.50
C ARG A 54 -0.65 7.03 -15.48
N ASP A 55 -1.32 8.13 -15.78
CA ASP A 55 -0.83 9.17 -16.70
C ASP A 55 -1.21 10.56 -16.18
N PRO A 56 -0.24 11.42 -15.84
CA PRO A 56 -0.51 12.77 -15.36
C PRO A 56 -1.09 13.73 -16.43
N PHE A 57 -1.04 13.36 -17.70
CA PHE A 57 -1.50 14.17 -18.83
C PHE A 57 -2.80 13.67 -19.47
N ALA A 58 -3.25 12.46 -19.11
CA ALA A 58 -4.54 11.97 -19.57
C ALA A 58 -5.70 12.71 -18.89
N PHE A 59 -6.63 13.18 -19.71
CA PHE A 59 -7.91 13.74 -19.31
C PHE A 59 -8.99 12.69 -19.55
N TYR A 60 -9.88 12.53 -18.57
CA TYR A 60 -11.00 11.59 -18.62
C TYR A 60 -12.26 12.33 -18.20
N ASP A 61 -13.40 11.90 -18.75
CA ASP A 61 -14.71 12.38 -18.32
C ASP A 61 -14.97 12.04 -16.85
N GLU A 62 -15.79 12.86 -16.18
CA GLU A 62 -16.16 12.60 -14.79
C GLU A 62 -17.10 11.39 -14.69
N ALA A 63 -16.69 10.38 -13.92
CA ALA A 63 -17.47 9.18 -13.63
C ALA A 63 -17.81 9.13 -12.12
N PRO A 64 -19.04 9.51 -11.70
CA PRO A 64 -19.39 9.61 -10.28
C PRO A 64 -19.21 8.32 -9.48
N GLY A 65 -19.45 7.16 -10.11
CA GLY A 65 -19.21 5.84 -9.49
C GLY A 65 -17.74 5.38 -9.51
N GLY A 66 -16.83 6.17 -10.06
CA GLY A 66 -15.40 5.88 -10.09
C GLY A 66 -14.71 6.14 -8.75
N MET A 67 -13.55 5.51 -8.53
CA MET A 67 -12.76 5.76 -7.31
C MET A 67 -12.22 7.19 -7.28
N GLN A 68 -12.39 7.85 -6.16
CA GLN A 68 -11.87 9.18 -5.87
C GLN A 68 -10.40 9.08 -5.47
N TYR A 69 -9.51 9.67 -6.28
CA TYR A 69 -8.07 9.72 -6.01
C TYR A 69 -7.49 11.14 -6.12
N ARG A 70 -8.33 12.17 -6.17
CA ARG A 70 -7.90 13.58 -6.27
C ARG A 70 -7.32 14.15 -4.97
N TYR A 71 -7.42 13.44 -3.85
CA TYR A 71 -7.07 13.94 -2.50
C TYR A 71 -6.06 13.04 -1.79
N GLU A 72 -5.43 13.58 -0.75
CA GLU A 72 -4.66 12.78 0.19
C GLU A 72 -5.59 11.85 0.99
N ALA A 73 -5.18 10.60 1.18
CA ALA A 73 -5.83 9.68 2.08
C ALA A 73 -5.00 9.50 3.36
N LYS A 74 -5.68 9.53 4.51
CA LYS A 74 -5.06 9.12 5.77
C LYS A 74 -4.87 7.60 5.76
N GLY A 75 -3.65 7.16 6.00
CA GLY A 75 -3.26 5.75 5.97
C GLY A 75 -2.39 5.36 7.16
N LEU A 76 -2.21 4.05 7.32
CA LEU A 76 -1.40 3.45 8.36
C LEU A 76 -0.18 2.76 7.72
N LEU A 77 1.00 3.33 7.91
CA LEU A 77 2.27 2.78 7.46
C LEU A 77 2.68 1.61 8.35
N ARG A 78 2.88 0.44 7.74
CA ARG A 78 3.17 -0.84 8.43
C ARG A 78 4.60 -1.32 8.23
N GLY A 79 5.32 -0.76 7.27
CA GLY A 79 6.68 -1.16 6.98
C GLY A 79 7.21 -0.57 5.67
N TRP A 80 8.45 -0.90 5.37
CA TRP A 80 9.18 -0.49 4.18
C TRP A 80 9.75 -1.71 3.46
N ILE A 81 9.89 -1.62 2.15
CA ILE A 81 10.62 -2.60 1.33
C ILE A 81 11.30 -1.84 0.18
N PRO A 82 12.51 -2.22 -0.24
CA PRO A 82 13.10 -1.64 -1.44
C PRO A 82 12.37 -2.12 -2.69
N ALA A 83 12.13 -1.20 -3.63
CA ALA A 83 11.83 -1.50 -5.01
C ALA A 83 13.07 -2.08 -5.72
N VAL A 84 12.87 -2.63 -6.91
CA VAL A 84 13.96 -3.22 -7.73
C VAL A 84 15.02 -2.19 -8.11
N ASP A 85 14.63 -0.92 -8.26
CA ASP A 85 15.53 0.21 -8.51
C ASP A 85 16.17 0.79 -7.22
N GLY A 86 15.94 0.16 -6.07
CA GLY A 86 16.44 0.59 -4.77
C GLY A 86 15.58 1.66 -4.09
N GLY A 87 14.56 2.20 -4.76
CA GLY A 87 13.66 3.19 -4.18
C GLY A 87 12.84 2.63 -3.02
N PRO A 88 12.68 3.34 -1.90
CA PRO A 88 11.89 2.86 -0.77
C PRO A 88 10.38 2.90 -1.06
N LEU A 89 9.72 1.75 -0.84
CA LEU A 89 8.27 1.61 -0.90
C LEU A 89 7.70 1.37 0.49
N GLY A 90 6.80 2.24 0.92
CA GLY A 90 6.02 2.07 2.14
C GLY A 90 4.86 1.11 1.91
N VAL A 91 4.64 0.18 2.84
CA VAL A 91 3.46 -0.67 2.86
C VAL A 91 2.40 0.03 3.70
N VAL A 92 1.39 0.61 3.04
CA VAL A 92 0.41 1.50 3.68
C VAL A 92 -1.00 0.96 3.48
N SER A 93 -1.78 0.88 4.57
CA SER A 93 -3.22 0.64 4.48
C SER A 93 -3.99 1.96 4.48
N TYR A 94 -4.86 2.22 3.50
CA TYR A 94 -5.68 3.44 3.43
C TYR A 94 -7.06 3.18 2.82
N GLN A 95 -7.99 4.11 3.04
CA GLN A 95 -9.36 4.04 2.50
C GLN A 95 -9.43 4.60 1.08
N LEU A 96 -10.24 3.94 0.26
CA LEU A 96 -10.69 4.44 -1.04
C LEU A 96 -12.19 4.61 -1.02
N LEU A 97 -12.68 5.68 -1.64
CA LEU A 97 -14.09 6.01 -1.76
C LEU A 97 -14.44 6.19 -3.25
N THR A 98 -15.69 5.95 -3.62
CA THR A 98 -16.21 6.44 -4.90
C THR A 98 -16.43 7.95 -4.85
N ALA A 99 -16.41 8.63 -6.00
CA ALA A 99 -16.56 10.09 -6.06
C ALA A 99 -17.95 10.59 -5.58
N ASP A 100 -18.98 9.78 -5.77
CA ASP A 100 -20.32 9.97 -5.20
C ASP A 100 -20.44 9.66 -3.69
N LEU A 101 -19.34 9.23 -3.07
CA LEU A 101 -19.22 8.85 -1.66
C LEU A 101 -20.14 7.71 -1.20
N GLN A 102 -20.77 6.97 -2.12
CA GLN A 102 -21.68 5.88 -1.78
C GLN A 102 -20.96 4.60 -1.35
N TRP A 103 -19.73 4.40 -1.83
CA TRP A 103 -18.96 3.18 -1.58
C TRP A 103 -17.59 3.48 -0.98
N ARG A 104 -17.13 2.57 -0.13
CA ARG A 104 -15.78 2.62 0.45
C ARG A 104 -15.15 1.24 0.54
N THR A 105 -13.82 1.19 0.50
CA THR A 105 -13.02 0.00 0.82
C THR A 105 -11.71 0.39 1.50
N VAL A 106 -10.99 -0.58 2.05
CA VAL A 106 -9.64 -0.41 2.58
C VAL A 106 -8.70 -1.25 1.74
N VAL A 107 -7.62 -0.64 1.27
CA VAL A 107 -6.57 -1.32 0.52
C VAL A 107 -5.26 -1.27 1.29
N THR A 108 -4.39 -2.24 1.05
CA THR A 108 -2.97 -2.17 1.44
C THR A 108 -2.14 -2.19 0.17
N ALA A 109 -1.31 -1.16 -0.01
CA ALA A 109 -0.53 -0.97 -1.23
C ALA A 109 0.93 -0.62 -0.92
N PHE A 110 1.79 -0.83 -1.92
CA PHE A 110 3.14 -0.30 -1.94
C PHE A 110 3.12 1.11 -2.49
N VAL A 111 3.66 2.07 -1.74
CA VAL A 111 3.55 3.49 -2.02
C VAL A 111 4.97 4.09 -2.01
N PRO A 112 5.41 4.80 -3.08
CA PRO A 112 6.71 5.46 -3.09
C PRO A 112 6.88 6.41 -1.91
N GLN A 113 8.07 6.46 -1.30
CA GLN A 113 8.30 7.34 -0.15
C GLN A 113 7.93 8.80 -0.41
N HIS A 114 8.22 9.34 -1.61
CA HIS A 114 7.99 10.75 -1.93
C HIS A 114 6.51 11.14 -2.02
N VAL A 115 5.58 10.18 -2.11
CA VAL A 115 4.13 10.43 -2.06
C VAL A 115 3.53 10.17 -0.67
N ILE A 116 4.37 9.80 0.31
CA ILE A 116 4.01 9.62 1.72
C ILE A 116 4.42 10.86 2.50
N ARG A 117 3.44 11.51 3.11
CA ARG A 117 3.66 12.64 4.01
C ARG A 117 3.46 12.20 5.45
N HIS A 118 4.52 12.32 6.25
CA HIS A 118 4.46 12.11 7.68
C HIS A 118 3.75 13.30 8.35
N ASP A 119 3.01 13.04 9.43
CA ASP A 119 2.49 14.11 10.26
C ASP A 119 3.68 14.89 10.86
N SER A 120 3.74 16.20 10.60
CA SER A 120 4.80 17.10 11.07
C SER A 120 4.89 17.17 12.61
N ARG A 121 3.95 16.55 13.33
CA ARG A 121 3.91 16.49 14.80
C ARG A 121 4.71 15.35 15.42
N HIS A 122 5.49 14.60 14.64
CA HIS A 122 6.37 13.56 15.19
C HIS A 122 7.76 13.61 14.52
N PRO A 123 8.79 14.16 15.18
CA PRO A 123 10.15 14.06 14.66
C PRO A 123 10.57 12.57 14.63
N PRO A 124 11.51 12.19 13.74
CA PRO A 124 12.10 10.87 13.79
C PRO A 124 12.85 10.72 15.12
N GLY A 125 12.37 9.83 15.97
CA GLY A 125 13.18 9.22 17.03
C GLY A 125 13.97 8.04 16.50
#